data_AF-A0A2N1M510-F1
#
_entry.id   AF-A0A2N1M510-F1
#
_cell.length_a   1.000
_cell.length_b   1.000
_cell.length_c   1.000
_cell.angle_alpha   90.00
_cell.angle_beta   90.00
_cell.angle_gamma   90.00
#
_symmetry.space_group_name_H-M   'P 1'
#
loop_
_entity.id
_entity.type
_entity.pdbx_description
1 polymer ?
#
loop_
_entity_poly.entity_id
_entity_poly.type
_entity_poly.pdbx_seq_one_letter_code
_entity_poly.pdbx_strand_id
1 'polypeptide(L)'
;MASDPDWITIICGNQANLLKAFALCWKSFAPDIQLGFNDSGYDWPFIVEKATKLNVFDWMVQQMSANPYKTANTQSTLIWNYFGGTGKPLSSEKFGLDGKADMPMSKLWKYYSEARDGTSDSSVKNMHEIVNYCVIDALRCQELMVKNNVINDYREVASITHISLFDTHYYAIGMKVSNLLGAEAWAENILFSMKTSDQKATGKFPGAYVFPPEKGLENKRPVTGLDFNSLYPSIIMTYNLSSEKMVSTLSEADELKRENKVLHSIEFKYNGNPIRA
;
A
#
# COMPACT_ATOMS: atom_id res chain seq x y z
N MET A 1 7.75 -39.72 -11.13
CA MET A 1 6.64 -38.75 -11.23
C MET A 1 6.59 -38.27 -12.66
N ALA A 2 5.44 -38.33 -13.33
CA ALA A 2 5.26 -37.56 -14.56
C ALA A 2 5.24 -36.08 -14.15
N SER A 3 6.07 -35.26 -14.79
CA SER A 3 5.99 -33.80 -14.66
C SER A 3 4.60 -33.37 -15.09
N ASP A 4 3.91 -32.58 -14.27
CA ASP A 4 2.83 -31.76 -14.78
C ASP A 4 3.43 -30.83 -15.85
N PRO A 5 2.95 -30.87 -17.11
CA PRO A 5 3.54 -30.07 -18.18
C PRO A 5 3.47 -28.56 -17.91
N ASP A 6 2.59 -28.12 -17.01
CA ASP A 6 2.40 -26.71 -16.69
C ASP A 6 3.41 -26.18 -15.65
N TRP A 7 4.15 -27.06 -14.96
CA TRP A 7 5.04 -26.67 -13.86
C TRP A 7 6.43 -27.32 -13.93
N ILE A 8 7.46 -26.51 -13.67
CA ILE A 8 8.83 -27.00 -13.48
C ILE A 8 9.05 -27.31 -12.00
N THR A 9 9.32 -28.56 -11.67
CA THR A 9 9.67 -28.98 -10.30
C THR A 9 11.18 -29.16 -10.16
N ILE A 10 11.80 -28.41 -9.25
CA ILE A 10 13.23 -28.52 -8.91
C ILE A 10 13.37 -29.24 -7.58
N ILE A 11 13.89 -30.47 -7.61
CA ILE A 11 14.11 -31.27 -6.38
C ILE A 11 15.50 -30.96 -5.82
N CYS A 12 15.55 -30.48 -4.59
CA CYS A 12 16.78 -30.14 -3.90
C CYS A 12 17.10 -31.16 -2.81
N GLY A 13 18.35 -31.66 -2.78
CA GLY A 13 18.75 -32.68 -1.79
C GLY A 13 18.89 -32.16 -0.35
N ASN A 14 18.89 -30.84 -0.13
CA ASN A 14 18.91 -30.23 1.21
C ASN A 14 18.35 -28.80 1.18
N GLN A 15 18.10 -28.25 2.38
CA GLN A 15 17.53 -26.91 2.57
C GLN A 15 18.44 -25.78 2.02
N ALA A 16 19.76 -25.92 2.11
CA ALA A 16 20.68 -24.91 1.58
C ALA A 16 20.61 -24.84 0.05
N ASN A 17 20.56 -25.99 -0.62
CA ASN A 17 20.39 -26.07 -2.07
C ASN A 17 19.02 -25.56 -2.51
N LEU A 18 17.97 -25.74 -1.71
CA LEU A 18 16.64 -25.17 -1.97
C LEU A 18 16.70 -23.63 -2.01
N LEU A 19 17.29 -23.02 -0.99
CA LEU A 19 17.47 -21.57 -0.94
C LEU A 19 18.37 -21.04 -2.06
N LYS A 20 19.43 -21.79 -2.41
CA LYS A 20 20.28 -21.44 -3.55
C LYS A 20 19.55 -21.52 -4.88
N ALA A 21 18.73 -22.57 -5.08
CA ALA A 21 17.91 -22.73 -6.27
C ALA A 21 16.90 -21.57 -6.40
N PHE A 22 16.24 -21.18 -5.29
CA PHE A 22 15.37 -20.00 -5.27
C PHE A 22 16.09 -18.73 -5.73
N ALA A 23 17.28 -18.45 -5.21
CA ALA A 23 18.05 -17.26 -5.61
C ALA A 23 18.52 -17.31 -7.08
N LEU A 24 18.83 -18.49 -7.62
CA LEU A 24 19.16 -18.65 -9.04
C LEU A 24 17.94 -18.47 -9.95
N CYS A 25 16.78 -18.99 -9.54
CA CYS A 25 15.52 -18.73 -10.23
C CYS A 25 15.22 -17.23 -10.23
N TRP A 26 15.32 -16.57 -9.08
CA TRP A 26 15.15 -15.13 -8.95
C TRP A 26 16.08 -14.35 -9.88
N LYS A 27 17.37 -14.68 -9.91
CA LYS A 27 18.35 -14.07 -10.81
C LYS A 27 17.99 -14.25 -12.28
N SER A 28 17.50 -15.44 -12.63
CA SER A 28 17.15 -15.78 -14.01
C SER A 28 15.87 -15.08 -14.47
N PHE A 29 14.88 -14.97 -13.59
CA PHE A 29 13.63 -14.27 -13.88
C PHE A 29 13.75 -12.75 -13.79
N ALA A 30 14.62 -12.24 -12.91
CA ALA A 30 14.84 -10.82 -12.65
C ALA A 30 13.52 -10.03 -12.50
N PRO A 31 12.67 -10.37 -11.49
CA PRO A 31 11.34 -9.78 -11.39
C PRO A 31 11.40 -8.27 -11.10
N ASP A 32 10.62 -7.48 -11.84
CA ASP A 32 10.44 -6.04 -11.60
C ASP A 32 9.57 -5.76 -10.36
N ILE A 33 8.54 -6.59 -10.16
CA ILE A 33 7.58 -6.47 -9.06
C ILE A 33 7.39 -7.86 -8.45
N GLN A 34 7.64 -7.96 -7.14
CA GLN A 34 7.26 -9.12 -6.36
C GLN A 34 5.91 -8.86 -5.68
N LEU A 35 5.02 -9.85 -5.75
CA LEU A 35 3.72 -9.85 -5.10
C LEU A 35 3.62 -11.05 -4.17
N GLY A 36 2.91 -10.88 -3.07
CA GLY A 36 2.58 -11.96 -2.16
C GLY A 36 1.72 -11.47 -1.00
N PHE A 37 1.34 -12.38 -0.12
CA PHE A 37 0.44 -12.10 1.00
C PHE A 37 1.19 -12.26 2.32
N ASN A 38 1.37 -11.14 3.03
CA ASN A 38 2.14 -11.07 4.28
C ASN A 38 3.64 -11.40 4.13
N ASP A 39 4.20 -11.33 2.92
CA ASP A 39 5.61 -11.61 2.64
C ASP A 39 6.57 -10.84 3.56
N SER A 40 6.34 -9.54 3.73
CA SER A 40 7.17 -8.68 4.59
C SER A 40 7.02 -9.00 6.08
N GLY A 41 5.87 -9.54 6.48
CA GLY A 41 5.55 -9.84 7.89
C GLY A 41 5.93 -11.26 8.31
N TYR A 42 6.12 -12.18 7.36
CA TYR A 42 6.40 -13.59 7.65
C TYR A 42 7.45 -14.21 6.73
N ASP A 43 7.18 -14.32 5.42
CA ASP A 43 7.98 -15.14 4.50
C ASP A 43 9.42 -14.66 4.39
N TRP A 44 9.63 -13.37 4.16
CA TRP A 44 10.96 -12.79 4.05
C TRP A 44 11.75 -12.85 5.37
N PRO A 45 11.20 -12.43 6.52
CA PRO A 45 11.86 -12.65 7.81
C PRO A 45 12.29 -14.11 8.03
N PHE A 46 11.42 -15.07 7.70
CA PHE A 46 11.71 -16.50 7.83
C PHE A 46 12.84 -16.95 6.89
N ILE A 47 12.78 -16.57 5.61
CA ILE A 47 13.81 -16.90 4.60
C ILE A 47 15.16 -16.32 5.00
N VAL A 48 15.21 -15.06 5.43
CA VAL A 48 16.44 -14.37 5.85
C VAL A 48 17.05 -15.06 7.08
N GLU A 49 16.25 -15.35 8.10
CA GLU A 49 16.72 -16.05 9.30
C GLU A 49 17.29 -17.43 8.94
N LYS A 50 16.59 -18.17 8.08
CA LYS A 50 16.99 -19.51 7.64
C LYS A 50 18.26 -19.49 6.81
N ALA A 51 18.36 -18.58 5.84
CA ALA A 51 19.53 -18.41 4.98
C ALA A 51 20.77 -17.99 5.79
N THR A 52 20.58 -17.17 6.81
CA THR A 52 21.64 -16.75 7.74
C THR A 52 22.15 -17.95 8.54
N LYS A 53 21.26 -18.73 9.14
CA LYS A 53 21.63 -19.95 9.89
C LYS A 53 22.37 -21.00 9.04
N LEU A 54 22.09 -21.04 7.74
CA LEU A 54 22.74 -21.94 6.78
C LEU A 54 23.98 -21.35 6.10
N ASN A 55 24.40 -20.13 6.47
CA ASN A 55 25.53 -19.41 5.87
C ASN A 55 25.44 -19.27 4.34
N VAL A 56 24.22 -19.07 3.81
CA VAL A 56 23.97 -18.86 2.37
C VAL A 56 23.38 -17.49 2.04
N PHE A 57 23.03 -16.69 3.05
CA PHE A 57 22.35 -15.41 2.87
C PHE A 57 23.14 -14.43 1.97
N ASP A 58 24.40 -14.14 2.30
CA ASP A 58 25.21 -13.19 1.52
C ASP A 58 25.34 -13.63 0.05
N TRP A 59 25.48 -14.93 -0.18
CA TRP A 59 25.53 -15.49 -1.53
C TRP A 59 24.20 -15.31 -2.27
N MET A 60 23.06 -15.57 -1.61
CA MET A 60 21.74 -15.39 -2.21
C MET A 60 21.53 -13.93 -2.63
N VAL A 61 21.88 -12.99 -1.76
CA VAL A 61 21.71 -11.56 -2.02
C VAL A 61 22.57 -11.11 -3.20
N GLN A 62 23.80 -11.64 -3.33
CA GLN A 62 24.64 -11.39 -4.50
C GLN A 62 24.03 -11.92 -5.80
N GLN A 63 23.28 -13.03 -5.75
CA GLN A 63 22.59 -13.53 -6.95
C GLN A 63 21.35 -12.72 -7.28
N MET A 64 20.62 -12.24 -6.26
CA MET A 64 19.31 -11.60 -6.42
C MET A 64 19.40 -10.07 -6.62
N SER A 65 20.50 -9.43 -6.23
CA SER A 65 20.67 -7.98 -6.32
C SER A 65 20.69 -7.50 -7.77
N ALA A 66 19.84 -6.52 -8.08
CA ALA A 66 19.88 -5.79 -9.35
C ALA A 66 21.09 -4.85 -9.48
N ASN A 67 21.84 -4.62 -8.38
CA ASN A 67 23.07 -3.83 -8.39
C ASN A 67 24.26 -4.71 -7.96
N PRO A 68 25.09 -5.20 -8.91
CA PRO A 68 26.20 -6.09 -8.61
C PRO A 68 27.38 -5.39 -7.91
N TYR A 69 27.40 -4.05 -7.92
CA TYR A 69 28.46 -3.24 -7.33
C TYR A 69 28.18 -2.84 -5.87
N LYS A 70 26.96 -3.03 -5.39
CA LYS A 70 26.59 -2.74 -4.01
C LYS A 70 26.80 -4.00 -3.17
N THR A 71 27.86 -4.02 -2.36
CA THR A 71 28.04 -5.04 -1.33
C THR A 71 26.96 -4.88 -0.28
N ALA A 72 25.93 -5.71 -0.40
CA ALA A 72 24.90 -5.89 0.60
C ALA A 72 25.53 -6.38 1.91
N ASN A 73 25.55 -5.53 2.95
CA ASN A 73 25.87 -5.95 4.30
C ASN A 73 24.57 -6.33 5.05
N THR A 74 24.65 -7.16 6.08
CA THR A 74 23.48 -7.73 6.78
C THR A 74 22.48 -6.66 7.23
N GLN A 75 22.94 -5.49 7.70
CA GLN A 75 22.05 -4.38 8.06
C GLN A 75 21.40 -3.70 6.86
N SER A 76 22.17 -3.36 5.81
CA SER A 76 21.64 -2.76 4.58
C SER A 76 20.69 -3.68 3.82
N THR A 77 20.79 -4.99 4.04
CA THR A 77 19.94 -6.04 3.43
C THR A 77 18.70 -6.36 4.25
N LEU A 78 18.77 -6.24 5.57
CA LEU A 78 17.56 -6.12 6.40
C LEU A 78 16.80 -4.82 6.08
N ILE A 79 17.51 -3.77 5.62
CA ILE A 79 16.98 -2.49 5.12
C ILE A 79 16.58 -2.57 3.63
N TRP A 80 16.84 -3.67 2.90
CA TRP A 80 16.29 -3.88 1.55
C TRP A 80 14.78 -4.10 1.66
N ASN A 81 14.06 -2.99 1.87
CA ASN A 81 12.69 -2.68 1.47
C ASN A 81 11.65 -3.81 1.54
N TYR A 82 11.64 -4.62 2.60
CA TYR A 82 10.43 -5.33 3.03
C TYR A 82 9.54 -4.39 3.83
N PHE A 83 9.26 -3.20 3.29
CA PHE A 83 8.18 -2.40 3.82
C PHE A 83 6.90 -3.17 3.53
N GLY A 84 6.19 -3.56 4.58
CA GLY A 84 4.82 -4.04 4.47
C GLY A 84 3.92 -2.82 4.40
N GLY A 85 3.28 -2.60 3.26
CA GLY A 85 2.18 -1.66 3.19
C GLY A 85 1.05 -2.31 3.98
N THR A 86 0.63 -1.71 5.09
CA THR A 86 -0.60 -2.12 5.76
C THR A 86 -1.80 -1.66 4.93
N GLY A 87 -1.93 -2.24 3.72
CA GLY A 87 -3.15 -2.15 2.95
C GLY A 87 -4.26 -2.91 3.68
N LYS A 88 -5.51 -2.45 3.56
CA LYS A 88 -6.66 -3.24 4.01
C LYS A 88 -6.59 -4.62 3.33
N PRO A 89 -6.87 -5.73 4.04
CA PRO A 89 -6.90 -7.04 3.42
C PRO A 89 -7.88 -7.03 2.25
N LEU A 90 -7.40 -7.38 1.05
CA LEU A 90 -8.26 -7.60 -0.10
C LEU A 90 -9.08 -8.87 0.16
N SER A 91 -10.41 -8.78 0.17
CA SER A 91 -11.28 -9.95 0.35
C SER A 91 -11.53 -10.64 -1.00
N SER A 92 -11.28 -11.95 -1.05
CA SER A 92 -11.49 -12.81 -2.22
C SER A 92 -12.96 -12.93 -2.63
N GLU A 93 -13.88 -12.88 -1.65
CA GLU A 93 -15.33 -13.04 -1.84
C GLU A 93 -15.94 -11.98 -2.79
N LYS A 94 -15.34 -10.79 -2.87
CA LYS A 94 -15.91 -9.67 -3.63
C LYS A 94 -15.80 -9.85 -5.16
N PHE A 95 -14.99 -10.81 -5.64
CA PHE A 95 -14.57 -10.89 -7.05
C PHE A 95 -14.80 -12.24 -7.73
N GLY A 96 -15.60 -13.13 -7.12
CA GLY A 96 -15.93 -14.44 -7.70
C GLY A 96 -14.69 -15.28 -8.04
N LEU A 97 -13.59 -15.07 -7.32
CA LEU A 97 -12.46 -15.98 -7.34
C LEU A 97 -12.85 -17.22 -6.55
N ASP A 98 -12.48 -18.41 -7.05
CA ASP A 98 -12.56 -19.62 -6.24
C ASP A 98 -11.86 -19.36 -4.91
N GLY A 99 -12.50 -19.79 -3.83
CA GLY A 99 -11.96 -19.63 -2.48
C GLY A 99 -10.52 -20.13 -2.39
N LYS A 100 -9.74 -19.55 -1.48
CA LYS A 100 -8.40 -20.05 -1.13
C LYS A 100 -8.50 -21.57 -0.96
N ALA A 101 -7.65 -22.33 -1.65
CA ALA A 101 -7.57 -23.77 -1.40
C ALA A 101 -7.33 -23.93 0.10
N ASP A 102 -8.22 -24.62 0.82
CA ASP A 102 -8.08 -24.74 2.27
C ASP A 102 -7.33 -26.02 2.61
N MET A 103 -6.18 -25.88 3.22
CA MET A 103 -5.42 -26.99 3.78
C MET A 103 -5.27 -26.75 5.28
N PRO A 104 -6.01 -27.50 6.12
CA PRO A 104 -5.89 -27.37 7.56
C PRO A 104 -4.44 -27.61 8.01
N MET A 105 -3.97 -26.76 8.92
CA MET A 105 -2.62 -26.84 9.46
C MET A 105 -2.28 -28.25 9.99
N SER A 106 -3.25 -28.92 10.64
CA SER A 106 -3.11 -30.30 11.12
C SER A 106 -2.81 -31.32 10.01
N LYS A 107 -3.44 -31.16 8.84
CA LYS A 107 -3.22 -32.00 7.66
C LYS A 107 -1.84 -31.78 7.07
N LEU A 108 -1.43 -30.52 6.96
CA LEU A 108 -0.10 -30.12 6.47
C LEU A 108 1.02 -30.71 7.37
N TRP A 109 0.91 -30.58 8.69
CA TRP A 109 1.88 -31.18 9.63
C TRP A 109 1.94 -32.70 9.56
N LYS A 110 0.77 -33.35 9.41
CA LYS A 110 0.70 -34.81 9.25
C LYS A 110 1.50 -35.25 8.02
N TYR A 111 1.23 -34.63 6.88
CA TYR A 111 1.89 -34.97 5.61
C TYR A 111 3.41 -34.74 5.66
N TYR A 112 3.86 -33.62 6.23
CA TYR A 112 5.29 -33.38 6.43
C TYR A 112 5.94 -34.40 7.36
N SER A 113 5.25 -34.82 8.43
CA SER A 113 5.75 -35.82 9.36
C SER A 113 5.89 -37.19 8.67
N GLU A 114 4.88 -37.61 7.91
CA GLU A 114 4.92 -38.85 7.12
C GLU A 114 6.05 -38.85 6.09
N ALA A 115 6.26 -37.74 5.39
CA ALA A 115 7.35 -37.60 4.41
C ALA A 115 8.74 -37.60 5.07
N ARG A 116 8.85 -37.16 6.32
CA ARG A 116 10.10 -37.19 7.08
C ARG A 116 10.44 -38.60 7.55
N ASP A 117 9.44 -39.38 7.94
CA ASP A 117 9.64 -40.70 8.53
C ASP A 117 9.98 -41.78 7.48
N GLY A 118 9.71 -41.52 6.19
CA GLY A 118 10.22 -42.32 5.07
C GLY A 118 9.49 -42.05 3.75
N THR A 119 10.13 -42.39 2.62
CA THR A 119 9.51 -42.24 1.30
C THR A 119 8.68 -43.46 0.93
N SER A 120 7.37 -43.27 0.87
CA SER A 120 6.37 -44.22 0.34
C SER A 120 5.54 -43.59 -0.78
N ASP A 121 4.85 -44.40 -1.59
CA ASP A 121 3.94 -43.90 -2.63
C ASP A 121 2.84 -42.97 -2.08
N SER A 122 2.39 -43.21 -0.83
CA SER A 122 1.43 -42.32 -0.15
C SER A 122 2.06 -40.99 0.25
N SER A 123 3.27 -41.01 0.83
CA SER A 123 3.99 -39.79 1.22
C SER A 123 4.29 -38.90 0.01
N VAL A 124 4.60 -39.49 -1.14
CA VAL A 124 4.87 -38.77 -2.40
C VAL A 124 3.59 -38.09 -2.91
N LYS A 125 2.44 -38.76 -2.83
CA LYS A 125 1.14 -38.16 -3.17
C LYS A 125 0.76 -37.03 -2.21
N ASN A 126 1.01 -37.20 -0.92
CA ASN A 126 0.72 -36.19 0.11
C ASN A 126 1.59 -34.93 -0.08
N MET A 127 2.88 -35.10 -0.41
CA MET A 127 3.76 -33.98 -0.75
C MET A 127 3.34 -33.27 -2.04
N HIS A 128 2.86 -34.01 -3.04
CA HIS A 128 2.31 -33.42 -4.24
C HIS A 128 1.06 -32.56 -3.95
N GLU A 129 0.20 -33.02 -3.04
CA GLU A 129 -0.96 -32.22 -2.58
C GLU A 129 -0.53 -30.90 -1.91
N ILE A 130 0.54 -30.92 -1.10
CA ILE A 130 1.11 -29.71 -0.49
C ILE A 130 1.67 -28.77 -1.57
N VAL A 131 2.42 -29.29 -2.54
CA VAL A 131 2.99 -28.47 -3.62
C VAL A 131 1.87 -27.78 -4.41
N ASN A 132 0.81 -28.51 -4.76
CA ASN A 132 -0.35 -27.92 -5.45
C ASN A 132 -1.02 -26.82 -4.62
N TYR A 133 -1.19 -27.04 -3.32
CA TYR A 133 -1.71 -26.02 -2.41
C TYR A 133 -0.84 -24.74 -2.42
N CYS A 134 0.48 -24.88 -2.29
CA CYS A 134 1.42 -23.74 -2.30
C CYS A 134 1.40 -22.99 -3.64
N VAL A 135 1.34 -23.71 -4.76
CA VAL A 135 1.25 -23.11 -6.11
C VAL A 135 -0.04 -22.30 -6.25
N ILE A 136 -1.18 -22.86 -5.84
CA ILE A 136 -2.46 -22.15 -5.88
C ILE A 136 -2.41 -20.90 -4.99
N ASP A 137 -1.89 -20.98 -3.76
CA ASP A 137 -1.85 -19.83 -2.86
C ASP A 137 -1.00 -18.67 -3.40
N ALA A 138 0.14 -18.98 -4.03
CA ALA A 138 0.98 -17.99 -4.72
C ALA A 138 0.26 -17.39 -5.95
N LEU A 139 -0.38 -18.22 -6.78
CA LEU A 139 -1.07 -17.77 -7.99
C LEU A 139 -2.28 -16.89 -7.65
N ARG A 140 -3.06 -17.24 -6.63
CA ARG A 140 -4.24 -16.47 -6.21
C ARG A 140 -3.89 -15.05 -5.77
N CYS A 141 -2.72 -14.85 -5.16
CA CYS A 141 -2.23 -13.51 -4.82
C CYS A 141 -2.04 -12.66 -6.08
N GLN A 142 -1.42 -13.21 -7.12
CA GLN A 142 -1.23 -12.50 -8.39
C GLN A 142 -2.56 -12.22 -9.09
N GLU A 143 -3.45 -13.20 -9.18
CA GLU A 143 -4.77 -13.02 -9.79
C GLU A 143 -5.60 -11.94 -9.09
N LEU A 144 -5.55 -11.89 -7.76
CA LEU A 144 -6.24 -10.87 -6.97
C LEU A 144 -5.70 -9.47 -7.28
N MET A 145 -4.38 -9.33 -7.40
CA MET A 145 -3.73 -8.06 -7.74
C MET A 145 -4.09 -7.59 -9.14
N VAL A 146 -4.15 -8.50 -10.11
CA VAL A 146 -4.56 -8.20 -11.50
C VAL A 146 -6.04 -7.83 -11.55
N LYS A 147 -6.93 -8.62 -10.92
CA LYS A 147 -8.38 -8.36 -10.90
C LYS A 147 -8.74 -7.04 -10.23
N ASN A 148 -8.00 -6.63 -9.20
CA ASN A 148 -8.21 -5.36 -8.53
C ASN A 148 -7.49 -4.18 -9.20
N ASN A 149 -6.79 -4.40 -10.32
CA ASN A 149 -6.07 -3.36 -11.06
C ASN A 149 -5.06 -2.55 -10.22
N VAL A 150 -4.58 -3.12 -9.11
CA VAL A 150 -3.92 -2.35 -8.03
C VAL A 150 -2.65 -1.65 -8.51
N ILE A 151 -1.84 -2.34 -9.33
CA ILE A 151 -0.60 -1.76 -9.85
C ILE A 151 -0.90 -0.59 -10.79
N ASN A 152 -1.92 -0.69 -11.65
CA ASN A 152 -2.27 0.39 -12.55
C ASN A 152 -2.86 1.59 -11.80
N ASP A 153 -3.68 1.35 -10.78
CA ASP A 153 -4.21 2.42 -9.92
C ASP A 153 -3.08 3.19 -9.24
N TYR A 154 -2.09 2.49 -8.66
CA TYR A 154 -0.92 3.15 -8.07
C TYR A 154 -0.02 3.82 -9.11
N ARG A 155 0.11 3.25 -10.32
CA ARG A 155 0.86 3.89 -11.41
C ARG A 155 0.22 5.21 -11.83
N GLU A 156 -1.10 5.28 -11.88
CA GLU A 156 -1.81 6.52 -12.21
C GLU A 156 -1.58 7.59 -11.15
N VAL A 157 -1.71 7.23 -9.86
CA VAL A 157 -1.42 8.17 -8.77
C VAL A 157 0.05 8.61 -8.77
N ALA A 158 0.98 7.70 -9.05
CA ALA A 158 2.40 8.04 -9.17
C ALA A 158 2.65 9.06 -10.29
N SER A 159 2.00 8.87 -11.44
CA SER A 159 2.07 9.78 -12.59
C SER A 159 1.51 11.16 -12.26
N ILE A 160 0.31 11.23 -11.67
CA ILE A 160 -0.34 12.49 -11.29
C ILE A 160 0.47 13.24 -10.24
N THR A 161 1.01 12.54 -9.24
CA THR A 161 1.67 13.17 -8.10
C THR A 161 3.18 13.28 -8.22
N HIS A 162 3.75 12.89 -9.36
CA HIS A 162 5.18 12.97 -9.67
C HIS A 162 6.11 12.28 -8.64
N ILE A 163 5.67 11.17 -8.06
CA ILE A 163 6.46 10.35 -7.12
C ILE A 163 6.68 8.94 -7.68
N SER A 164 7.57 8.16 -7.05
CA SER A 164 7.80 6.79 -7.48
C SER A 164 6.60 5.88 -7.21
N LEU A 165 6.50 4.77 -7.96
CA LEU A 165 5.47 3.74 -7.72
C LEU A 165 5.58 3.17 -6.30
N PHE A 166 6.81 2.97 -5.82
CA PHE A 166 7.12 2.56 -4.46
C PHE A 166 6.54 3.55 -3.45
N ASP A 167 6.86 4.83 -3.62
CA ASP A 167 6.43 5.88 -2.70
C ASP A 167 4.91 6.05 -2.65
N THR A 168 4.26 5.83 -3.78
CA THR A 168 2.81 5.87 -3.90
C THR A 168 2.16 4.78 -3.04
N HIS A 169 2.75 3.59 -2.99
CA HIS A 169 2.23 2.48 -2.21
C HIS A 169 2.50 2.63 -0.70
N TYR A 170 3.69 3.08 -0.31
CA TYR A 170 4.15 3.02 1.08
C TYR A 170 3.92 4.27 1.91
N TYR A 171 3.94 5.46 1.30
CA TYR A 171 3.82 6.70 2.06
C TYR A 171 2.40 7.25 2.07
N ALA A 172 2.10 8.03 3.11
CA ALA A 172 0.80 8.64 3.31
C ALA A 172 0.42 9.63 2.20
N ILE A 173 -0.88 9.92 2.10
CA ILE A 173 -1.47 10.84 1.10
C ILE A 173 -0.83 12.23 1.16
N GLY A 174 -0.42 12.71 2.34
CA GLY A 174 0.20 14.03 2.49
C GLY A 174 1.39 14.24 1.56
N MET A 175 2.26 13.24 1.40
CA MET A 175 3.41 13.33 0.50
C MET A 175 3.00 13.48 -0.97
N LYS A 176 1.94 12.75 -1.38
CA LYS A 176 1.37 12.80 -2.73
C LYS A 176 0.86 14.20 -3.05
N VAL A 177 0.09 14.78 -2.12
CA VAL A 177 -0.46 16.14 -2.25
C VAL A 177 0.63 17.19 -2.24
N SER A 178 1.62 17.07 -1.34
CA SER A 178 2.74 18.02 -1.28
C SER A 178 3.58 18.03 -2.55
N ASN A 179 3.84 16.87 -3.15
CA ASN A 179 4.63 16.80 -4.37
C ASN A 179 3.87 17.32 -5.59
N LEU A 180 2.57 17.01 -5.70
CA LEU A 180 1.69 17.61 -6.71
C LEU A 180 1.65 19.14 -6.57
N LEU A 181 1.41 19.67 -5.36
CA LEU A 181 1.39 21.11 -5.11
C LEU A 181 2.73 21.78 -5.45
N GLY A 182 3.85 21.13 -5.15
CA GLY A 182 5.17 21.61 -5.50
C GLY A 182 5.40 21.69 -7.02
N ALA A 183 4.93 20.70 -7.77
CA ALA A 183 5.00 20.68 -9.23
C ALA A 183 4.16 21.81 -9.86
N GLU A 184 2.92 22.01 -9.37
CA GLU A 184 2.05 23.10 -9.83
C GLU A 184 2.64 24.48 -9.47
N ALA A 185 3.14 24.65 -8.25
CA ALA A 185 3.79 25.89 -7.83
C ALA A 185 5.00 26.22 -8.69
N TRP A 186 5.82 25.22 -9.04
CA TRP A 186 6.95 25.40 -9.94
C TRP A 186 6.53 25.87 -11.34
N ALA A 187 5.46 25.28 -11.90
CA ALA A 187 4.92 25.67 -13.20
C ALA A 187 4.45 27.14 -13.23
N GLU A 188 3.93 27.63 -12.11
CA GLU A 188 3.45 29.01 -11.93
C GLU A 188 4.53 29.98 -11.41
N ASN A 189 5.80 29.55 -11.35
CA ASN A 189 6.92 30.33 -10.81
C ASN A 189 6.69 30.81 -9.35
N ILE A 190 6.06 29.96 -8.55
CA ILE A 190 5.78 30.15 -7.12
C ILE A 190 6.74 29.28 -6.30
N LEU A 191 7.35 29.88 -5.28
CA LEU A 191 8.16 29.16 -4.30
C LEU A 191 7.25 28.55 -3.22
N PHE A 192 7.36 27.23 -3.02
CA PHE A 192 6.67 26.51 -1.96
C PHE A 192 7.61 26.24 -0.77
N SER A 193 7.13 26.50 0.46
CA SER A 193 7.92 26.35 1.69
C SER A 193 7.50 25.13 2.51
N MET A 194 8.47 24.35 2.98
CA MET A 194 8.26 23.28 3.96
C MET A 194 8.31 23.84 5.39
N LYS A 195 7.24 24.53 5.81
CA LYS A 195 7.15 25.05 7.19
C LYS A 195 6.90 23.89 8.16
N THR A 196 7.88 23.57 8.99
CA THR A 196 7.69 22.69 10.15
C THR A 196 7.18 23.52 11.33
N SER A 197 6.04 23.13 11.90
CA SER A 197 5.57 23.67 13.17
C SER A 197 5.89 22.69 14.29
N ASP A 198 6.77 23.09 15.21
CA ASP A 198 7.02 22.34 16.44
C ASP A 198 5.84 22.44 17.43
N GLN A 199 4.93 23.38 17.18
CA GLN A 199 3.71 23.55 17.94
C GLN A 199 2.62 22.66 17.36
N LYS A 200 2.29 21.57 18.07
CA LYS A 200 1.05 20.83 17.82
C LYS A 200 -0.12 21.69 18.25
N ALA A 201 -1.03 21.99 17.32
CA ALA A 201 -2.31 22.60 17.65
C ALA A 201 -3.04 21.71 18.68
N THR A 202 -3.39 22.28 19.83
CA THR A 202 -4.03 21.56 20.94
C THR A 202 -5.56 21.57 20.87
N GLY A 203 -6.14 22.43 20.01
CA GLY A 203 -7.57 22.59 19.82
C GLY A 203 -8.11 21.87 18.59
N LYS A 204 -9.44 21.70 18.55
CA LYS A 204 -10.16 21.21 17.35
C LYS A 204 -10.89 22.37 16.68
N PHE A 205 -10.81 22.43 15.36
CA PHE A 205 -11.64 23.31 14.57
C PHE A 205 -13.09 22.80 14.54
N PRO A 206 -14.10 23.69 14.43
CA PRO A 206 -15.48 23.28 14.20
C PRO A 206 -15.58 22.41 12.94
N GLY A 207 -16.27 21.28 13.05
CA GLY A 207 -16.48 20.34 11.95
C GLY A 207 -17.80 20.57 11.22
N ALA A 208 -18.25 19.56 10.49
CA ALA A 208 -19.54 19.57 9.80
C ALA A 208 -20.72 19.68 10.79
N TYR A 209 -21.77 20.35 10.35
CA TYR A 209 -23.05 20.36 11.06
C TYR A 209 -23.86 19.11 10.72
N VAL A 210 -24.43 18.46 11.74
CA VAL A 210 -25.30 17.30 11.57
C VAL A 210 -26.71 17.69 12.02
N PHE A 211 -27.67 17.58 11.11
CA PHE A 211 -29.07 17.83 11.44
C PHE A 211 -29.57 16.83 12.49
N PRO A 212 -30.35 17.27 13.49
CA PRO A 212 -31.00 16.37 14.43
C PRO A 212 -31.93 15.41 13.67
N PRO A 213 -31.75 14.08 13.81
CA PRO A 213 -32.59 13.12 13.08
C PRO A 213 -33.97 12.97 13.73
N GLU A 214 -35.01 12.89 12.91
CA GLU A 214 -36.32 12.39 13.33
C GLU A 214 -36.26 10.87 13.43
N LYS A 215 -36.30 10.34 14.66
CA LYS A 215 -36.16 8.90 14.91
C LYS A 215 -37.51 8.19 14.75
N GLY A 216 -37.52 7.09 14.02
CA GLY A 216 -38.69 6.23 13.87
C GLY A 216 -38.63 5.41 12.60
N LEU A 217 -39.65 4.59 12.37
CA LEU A 217 -39.84 3.85 11.14
C LEU A 217 -40.76 4.66 10.22
N GLU A 218 -40.23 5.18 9.10
CA GLU A 218 -41.01 5.88 8.09
C GLU A 218 -41.57 4.87 7.07
N ASN A 219 -42.85 4.51 7.25
CA ASN A 219 -43.57 3.58 6.37
C ASN A 219 -44.62 4.28 5.48
N LYS A 220 -44.80 5.60 5.61
CA LYS A 220 -45.90 6.33 4.96
C LYS A 220 -45.50 6.84 3.58
N ARG A 221 -44.21 7.08 3.34
CA ARG A 221 -43.70 7.63 2.09
C ARG A 221 -42.25 7.21 1.83
N PRO A 222 -41.82 7.14 0.55
CA PRO A 222 -40.41 6.98 0.21
C PRO A 222 -39.56 8.15 0.72
N VAL A 223 -38.36 7.84 1.21
CA VAL A 223 -37.36 8.85 1.59
C VAL A 223 -36.34 8.98 0.46
N THR A 224 -36.11 10.20 -0.01
CA THR A 224 -35.13 10.50 -1.06
C THR A 224 -33.89 11.13 -0.44
N GLY A 225 -32.71 10.60 -0.77
CA GLY A 225 -31.43 11.19 -0.40
C GLY A 225 -30.93 12.12 -1.50
N LEU A 226 -30.69 13.38 -1.17
CA LEU A 226 -29.99 14.34 -2.03
C LEU A 226 -28.63 14.63 -1.40
N ASP A 227 -27.58 14.61 -2.22
CA ASP A 227 -26.21 14.85 -1.78
C ASP A 227 -25.47 15.75 -2.78
N PHE A 228 -24.42 16.42 -2.31
CA PHE A 228 -23.55 17.25 -3.12
C PHE A 228 -22.39 16.44 -3.70
N ASN A 229 -22.18 16.53 -5.01
CA ASN A 229 -20.97 15.98 -5.64
C ASN A 229 -19.74 16.80 -5.23
N SER A 230 -18.79 16.17 -4.53
CA SER A 230 -17.51 16.78 -4.15
C SER A 230 -17.67 18.14 -3.42
N LEU A 231 -18.45 18.16 -2.34
CA LEU A 231 -18.79 19.39 -1.61
C LEU A 231 -17.58 20.28 -1.28
N TYR A 232 -16.56 19.75 -0.58
CA TYR A 232 -15.40 20.56 -0.16
C TYR A 232 -14.54 21.04 -1.34
N PRO A 233 -14.13 20.18 -2.30
CA PRO A 233 -13.46 20.67 -3.51
C PRO A 233 -14.25 21.76 -4.24
N SER A 234 -15.58 21.60 -4.38
CA SER A 234 -16.43 22.58 -5.05
C SER A 234 -16.46 23.93 -4.33
N ILE A 235 -16.51 23.93 -2.99
CA ILE A 235 -16.41 25.16 -2.19
C ILE A 235 -15.05 25.82 -2.38
N ILE A 236 -13.95 25.05 -2.30
CA ILE A 236 -12.58 25.56 -2.48
C ILE A 236 -12.44 26.28 -3.82
N MET A 237 -12.91 25.66 -4.91
CA MET A 237 -12.86 26.26 -6.25
C MET A 237 -13.78 27.48 -6.39
N THR A 238 -15.03 27.39 -5.91
CA THR A 238 -16.04 28.47 -6.05
C THR A 238 -15.61 29.76 -5.35
N TYR A 239 -14.99 29.64 -4.17
CA TYR A 239 -14.56 30.78 -3.37
C TYR A 239 -13.06 31.09 -3.51
N ASN A 240 -12.38 30.43 -4.46
CA ASN A 240 -10.95 30.63 -4.73
C ASN A 240 -10.08 30.52 -3.46
N LEU A 241 -10.36 29.50 -2.65
CA LEU A 241 -9.70 29.29 -1.37
C LEU A 241 -8.33 28.67 -1.61
N SER A 242 -7.28 29.47 -1.48
CA SER A 242 -5.91 28.99 -1.55
C SER A 242 -4.96 29.84 -0.71
N SER A 243 -3.79 29.29 -0.38
CA SER A 243 -2.83 29.94 0.52
C SER A 243 -2.28 31.25 -0.06
N GLU A 244 -2.10 31.35 -1.37
CA GLU A 244 -1.68 32.56 -2.07
C GLU A 244 -2.80 33.59 -2.26
N LYS A 245 -4.05 33.25 -1.91
CA LYS A 245 -5.21 34.16 -1.93
C LYS A 245 -5.62 34.61 -0.53
N MET A 246 -4.88 34.19 0.50
CA MET A 246 -5.15 34.54 1.89
C MET A 246 -4.64 35.95 2.20
N VAL A 247 -5.55 36.83 2.63
CA VAL A 247 -5.23 38.19 3.09
C VAL A 247 -5.01 38.13 4.60
N SER A 248 -3.79 38.43 5.05
CA SER A 248 -3.41 38.21 6.46
C SER A 248 -3.65 39.42 7.36
N THR A 249 -3.92 40.60 6.78
CA THR A 249 -4.06 41.84 7.55
C THR A 249 -5.29 42.64 7.14
N LEU A 250 -5.87 43.35 8.11
CA LEU A 250 -7.03 44.22 7.85
C LEU A 250 -6.67 45.41 6.92
N SER A 251 -5.45 45.93 7.01
CA SER A 251 -4.99 47.02 6.14
C SER A 251 -4.99 46.60 4.67
N GLU A 252 -4.46 45.43 4.37
CA GLU A 252 -4.44 44.84 3.02
C GLU A 252 -5.88 44.55 2.53
N ALA A 253 -6.75 44.04 3.42
CA ALA A 253 -8.16 43.82 3.08
C ALA A 253 -8.86 45.14 2.71
N ASP A 254 -8.58 46.24 3.40
CA ASP A 254 -9.20 47.55 3.12
C ASP A 254 -8.61 48.22 1.86
N GLU A 255 -7.35 47.95 1.53
CA GLU A 255 -6.76 48.30 0.22
C GLU A 255 -7.47 47.55 -0.92
N LEU A 256 -7.59 46.23 -0.82
CA LEU A 256 -8.25 45.40 -1.84
C LEU A 256 -9.73 45.76 -2.02
N LYS A 257 -10.44 46.14 -0.95
CA LYS A 257 -11.81 46.66 -1.05
C LYS A 257 -11.87 47.98 -1.82
N ARG A 258 -10.92 48.90 -1.58
CA ARG A 258 -10.84 50.16 -2.34
C ARG A 258 -10.57 49.92 -3.82
N GLU A 259 -9.89 48.82 -4.15
CA GLU A 259 -9.69 48.35 -5.53
C GLU A 259 -10.88 47.54 -6.10
N ASN A 260 -12.02 47.50 -5.41
CA ASN A 260 -13.22 46.74 -5.79
C ASN A 260 -12.97 45.22 -5.96
N LYS A 261 -12.04 44.64 -5.20
CA LYS A 261 -11.85 43.18 -5.15
C LYS A 261 -12.92 42.54 -4.25
N VAL A 262 -13.38 41.35 -4.64
CA VAL A 262 -14.29 40.54 -3.83
C VAL A 262 -13.49 39.79 -2.77
N LEU A 263 -13.88 39.92 -1.50
CA LEU A 263 -13.27 39.24 -0.37
C LEU A 263 -14.31 38.39 0.35
N HIS A 264 -13.90 37.20 0.79
CA HIS A 264 -14.73 36.28 1.55
C HIS A 264 -14.16 36.13 2.97
N SER A 265 -14.89 36.64 3.96
CA SER A 265 -14.52 36.56 5.38
C SER A 265 -14.85 35.16 5.92
N ILE A 266 -13.89 34.52 6.57
CA ILE A 266 -14.04 33.22 7.23
C ILE A 266 -14.04 33.44 8.73
N GLU A 267 -15.17 33.16 9.37
CA GLU A 267 -15.37 33.39 10.80
C GLU A 267 -15.75 32.09 11.52
N PHE A 268 -14.98 31.73 12.54
CA PHE A 268 -15.25 30.53 13.34
C PHE A 268 -14.70 30.69 14.76
N LYS A 269 -15.13 29.80 15.68
CA LYS A 269 -14.58 29.75 17.04
C LYS A 269 -13.50 28.68 17.14
N TYR A 270 -12.34 29.04 17.67
CA TYR A 270 -11.27 28.10 18.02
C TYR A 270 -10.99 28.20 19.52
N ASN A 271 -11.12 27.08 20.24
CA ASN A 271 -11.02 27.04 21.70
C ASN A 271 -11.90 28.11 22.40
N GLY A 272 -13.08 28.39 21.84
CA GLY A 272 -14.02 29.39 22.35
C GLY A 272 -13.75 30.84 21.90
N ASN A 273 -12.58 31.12 21.33
CA ASN A 273 -12.23 32.46 20.84
C ASN A 273 -12.68 32.65 19.38
N PRO A 274 -13.31 33.80 19.04
CA PRO A 274 -13.62 34.11 17.66
C PRO A 274 -12.33 34.34 16.88
N ILE A 275 -12.18 33.62 15.78
CA ILE A 275 -11.16 33.82 14.77
C ILE A 275 -11.85 34.37 13.52
N ARG A 276 -11.22 35.39 12.93
CA ARG A 276 -11.59 35.95 11.64
C ARG A 276 -10.36 35.92 10.74
N ALA A 277 -10.51 35.30 9.59
CA ALA A 277 -9.54 35.27 8.50
C ALA A 277 -10.18 35.85 7.23
#